data_AF-A0A5C4QX69-F1
#
_entry.id   AF-A0A5C4QX69-F1
#
_cell.length_a   1.000
_cell.length_b   1.000
_cell.length_c   1.000
_cell.angle_alpha   90.00
_cell.angle_beta   90.00
_cell.angle_gamma   90.00
#
_symmetry.space_group_name_H-M   'P 1'
#
loop_
_entity.id
_entity.type
_entity.pdbx_description
1 polymer ?
#
loop_
_entity_poly.entity_id
_entity_poly.type
_entity_poly.pdbx_seq_one_letter_code
_entity_poly.pdbx_strand_id
1 'polypeptide(L)'
;MARDWAAAEAQRLDVDLEHRDRIRDAEYIAATGIPRAAGGDSSPVRIEALAWSGRTAPGEQAVIDVRIAVTVTEDHGSTFGDLGHSAGQATRCYRYRLELHRATSHQEIDCPAVATPPMPTAAPVPALPDDARARLTAALRTATPSTLAGAVRAAFPERHVTVDTATHEGALVAAVGVPAERDCLLMVRTAGGAIESPGYDPVWLEPGETGCGTGLYISPPR
;
A
#
# COMPACT_ATOMS: atom_id res chain seq x y z
N MET A 1 -23.04 24.05 8.92
CA MET A 1 -21.96 23.54 9.78
C MET A 1 -21.78 22.02 9.69
N ALA A 2 -22.63 21.18 10.30
CA ALA A 2 -22.41 19.71 10.29
C ALA A 2 -22.30 19.11 8.87
N ARG A 3 -23.07 19.64 7.90
CA ARG A 3 -22.98 19.26 6.47
C ARG A 3 -21.67 19.71 5.81
N ASP A 4 -21.16 20.88 6.20
CA ASP A 4 -19.91 21.45 5.66
C ASP A 4 -18.71 20.70 6.22
N TRP A 5 -18.78 20.29 7.48
CA TRP A 5 -17.79 19.39 8.11
C TRP A 5 -17.78 18.02 7.43
N ALA A 6 -18.95 17.44 7.13
CA ALA A 6 -19.01 16.19 6.38
C ALA A 6 -18.38 16.32 4.97
N ALA A 7 -18.52 17.48 4.32
CA ALA A 7 -17.89 17.76 3.03
C ALA A 7 -16.37 17.95 3.15
N ALA A 8 -15.91 18.68 4.17
CA ALA A 8 -14.49 18.87 4.44
C ALA A 8 -13.81 17.54 4.77
N GLU A 9 -14.49 16.66 5.51
CA GLU A 9 -13.98 15.32 5.80
C GLU A 9 -13.90 14.47 4.54
N ALA A 10 -14.87 14.58 3.63
CA ALA A 10 -14.82 13.87 2.36
C ALA A 10 -13.60 14.28 1.52
N GLN A 11 -13.25 15.57 1.52
CA GLN A 11 -12.04 16.10 0.87
C GLN A 11 -10.77 15.65 1.58
N ARG A 12 -10.76 15.61 2.93
CA ARG A 12 -9.62 15.08 3.70
C ARG A 12 -9.37 13.61 3.34
N LEU A 13 -10.44 12.84 3.18
CA LEU A 13 -10.37 11.44 2.79
C LEU A 13 -9.88 11.26 1.35
N ASP A 14 -10.05 12.25 0.44
CA ASP A 14 -9.38 12.20 -0.87
C ASP A 14 -7.87 12.13 -0.73
N VAL A 15 -7.29 12.91 0.20
CA VAL A 15 -5.85 12.97 0.49
C VAL A 15 -5.37 11.67 1.13
N ASP A 16 -6.11 11.15 2.12
CA ASP A 16 -5.79 9.86 2.76
C ASP A 16 -5.88 8.69 1.75
N LEU A 17 -6.78 8.84 0.77
CA LEU A 17 -6.96 7.86 -0.30
C LEU A 17 -6.11 8.15 -1.54
N GLU A 18 -5.32 9.22 -1.53
CA GLU A 18 -4.65 9.75 -2.70
C GLU A 18 -3.53 8.82 -3.19
N HIS A 19 -3.25 8.94 -4.48
CA HIS A 19 -2.08 8.41 -5.19
C HIS A 19 -1.81 6.92 -4.93
N ARG A 20 -2.56 6.07 -5.64
CA ARG A 20 -2.33 4.63 -5.63
C ARG A 20 -1.21 4.28 -6.59
N ASP A 21 -0.05 3.95 -6.03
CA ASP A 21 1.14 3.49 -6.75
C ASP A 21 1.21 1.96 -6.87
N ARG A 22 0.31 1.24 -6.18
CA ARG A 22 0.26 -0.23 -6.14
C ARG A 22 -1.09 -0.79 -6.51
N ILE A 23 -1.04 -2.01 -7.03
CA ILE A 23 -2.23 -2.80 -7.32
C ILE A 23 -2.82 -3.32 -6.01
N ARG A 24 -4.07 -2.94 -5.74
CA ARG A 24 -4.84 -3.37 -4.56
C ARG A 24 -6.32 -3.52 -4.88
N ASP A 25 -6.93 -4.52 -4.28
CA ASP A 25 -8.38 -4.67 -4.32
C ASP A 25 -9.06 -3.61 -3.46
N ALA A 26 -10.28 -3.21 -3.84
CA ALA A 26 -11.04 -2.20 -3.15
C ALA A 26 -11.32 -2.57 -1.68
N GLU A 27 -11.42 -3.86 -1.34
CA GLU A 27 -11.58 -4.31 0.04
C GLU A 27 -10.34 -4.00 0.89
N TYR A 28 -9.14 -4.27 0.36
CA TYR A 28 -7.90 -3.94 1.04
C TYR A 28 -7.79 -2.43 1.28
N ILE A 29 -8.12 -1.64 0.25
CA ILE A 29 -8.11 -0.17 0.35
C ILE A 29 -9.14 0.30 1.38
N ALA A 30 -10.35 -0.27 1.38
CA ALA A 30 -11.39 0.07 2.36
C ALA A 30 -10.96 -0.30 3.79
N ALA A 31 -10.28 -1.44 3.98
CA ALA A 31 -9.81 -1.91 5.27
C ALA A 31 -8.65 -1.09 5.85
N THR A 32 -7.79 -0.54 5.00
CA THR A 32 -6.54 0.13 5.41
C THR A 32 -6.58 1.65 5.28
N GLY A 33 -7.38 2.17 4.35
CA GLY A 33 -7.45 3.60 4.01
C GLY A 33 -8.68 4.33 4.57
N ILE A 34 -9.72 3.61 4.99
CA ILE A 34 -10.86 4.24 5.68
C ILE A 34 -10.58 4.19 7.19
N PRO A 35 -10.31 5.32 7.85
CA PRO A 35 -10.05 5.32 9.28
C PRO A 35 -11.28 4.79 10.00
N ARG A 36 -11.11 3.68 10.70
CA ARG A 36 -12.07 3.29 11.74
C ARG A 36 -12.07 4.41 12.76
N ALA A 37 -13.25 4.86 13.18
CA ALA A 37 -13.41 5.90 14.21
C ALA A 37 -12.36 5.69 15.31
N ALA A 38 -11.31 6.53 15.29
CA ALA A 38 -10.18 6.37 16.17
C ALA A 38 -10.63 6.81 17.55
N GLY A 39 -10.80 5.87 18.47
CA GLY A 39 -10.85 6.12 19.92
C GLY A 39 -12.06 6.92 20.42
N GLY A 40 -13.04 6.21 20.97
CA GLY A 40 -14.05 6.75 21.89
C GLY A 40 -15.18 7.52 21.22
N ASP A 41 -16.36 7.46 21.86
CA ASP A 41 -17.62 8.10 21.45
C ASP A 41 -17.58 9.64 21.41
N SER A 42 -16.40 10.28 21.40
CA SER A 42 -16.21 11.73 21.46
C SER A 42 -15.74 12.36 20.14
N SER A 43 -15.41 11.59 19.10
CA SER A 43 -15.14 12.19 17.78
C SER A 43 -16.45 12.72 17.18
N PRO A 44 -16.53 14.01 16.81
CA PRO A 44 -17.73 14.55 16.16
C PRO A 44 -17.95 13.98 14.76
N VAL A 45 -17.01 13.19 14.23
CA VAL A 45 -17.04 12.61 12.87
C VAL A 45 -16.84 11.11 12.93
N ARG A 46 -17.77 10.37 12.30
CA ARG A 46 -17.74 8.92 12.11
C ARG A 46 -17.73 8.59 10.62
N ILE A 47 -16.76 7.78 10.21
CA ILE A 47 -16.55 7.37 8.82
C ILE A 47 -16.69 5.85 8.73
N GLU A 48 -17.48 5.38 7.78
CA GLU A 48 -17.78 3.95 7.61
C GLU A 48 -17.76 3.57 6.13
N ALA A 49 -17.02 2.52 5.79
CA ALA A 49 -17.12 1.89 4.49
C ALA A 49 -18.46 1.15 4.38
N LEU A 50 -19.22 1.41 3.32
CA LEU A 50 -20.53 0.82 3.06
C LEU A 50 -20.47 -0.34 2.06
N ALA A 51 -19.70 -0.13 0.99
CA ALA A 51 -19.52 -1.09 -0.09
C ALA A 51 -18.19 -0.84 -0.79
N TRP A 52 -17.62 -1.87 -1.38
CA TRP A 52 -16.38 -1.78 -2.14
C TRP A 52 -16.39 -2.78 -3.30
N SER A 53 -15.81 -2.43 -4.43
CA SER A 53 -15.66 -3.34 -5.57
C SER A 53 -14.52 -2.93 -6.51
N GLY A 54 -14.03 -3.90 -7.28
CA GLY A 54 -12.93 -3.69 -8.22
C GLY A 54 -11.56 -3.60 -7.54
N ARG A 55 -10.58 -3.07 -8.28
CA ARG A 55 -9.18 -2.98 -7.87
C ARG A 55 -8.46 -1.87 -8.63
N THR A 56 -7.35 -1.38 -8.09
CA THR A 56 -6.46 -0.45 -8.78
C THR A 56 -5.52 -1.24 -9.69
N ALA A 57 -5.84 -1.40 -10.97
CA ALA A 57 -4.94 -2.03 -11.95
C ALA A 57 -4.93 -1.21 -13.25
N PRO A 58 -3.97 -1.43 -14.16
CA PRO A 58 -3.96 -0.71 -15.44
C PRO A 58 -5.28 -0.88 -16.20
N GLY A 59 -6.02 0.22 -16.39
CA GLY A 59 -7.34 0.22 -17.05
C GLY A 59 -8.51 -0.24 -16.18
N GLU A 60 -8.30 -0.47 -14.89
CA GLU A 60 -9.32 -0.85 -13.91
C GLU A 60 -9.46 0.23 -12.82
N GLN A 61 -10.60 0.25 -12.13
CA GLN A 61 -10.87 1.16 -11.02
C GLN A 61 -11.35 0.38 -9.78
N ALA A 62 -10.92 0.84 -8.61
CA ALA A 62 -11.53 0.48 -7.33
C ALA A 62 -12.60 1.51 -6.98
N VAL A 63 -13.74 1.03 -6.49
CA VAL A 63 -14.86 1.86 -6.04
C VAL A 63 -15.11 1.59 -4.58
N ILE A 64 -15.23 2.64 -3.76
CA ILE A 64 -15.53 2.54 -2.33
C ILE A 64 -16.63 3.54 -2.00
N ASP A 65 -17.74 3.05 -1.46
CA ASP A 65 -18.82 3.88 -0.95
C ASP A 65 -18.61 4.08 0.56
N VAL A 66 -18.66 5.33 1.01
CA VAL A 66 -18.35 5.75 2.38
C VAL A 66 -19.49 6.57 2.94
N ARG A 67 -19.86 6.32 4.20
CA ARG A 67 -20.79 7.13 4.99
C ARG A 67 -20.00 7.98 5.98
N ILE A 68 -20.22 9.29 5.94
CA ILE A 68 -19.68 10.25 6.89
C ILE A 68 -20.84 10.80 7.71
N ALA A 69 -20.88 10.46 9.00
CA ALA A 69 -21.85 10.96 9.95
C ALA A 69 -21.16 11.94 10.91
N VAL A 70 -21.66 13.16 10.99
CA VAL A 70 -21.13 14.23 11.82
C VAL A 70 -22.15 14.64 12.87
N THR A 71 -21.72 14.70 14.13
CA THR A 71 -22.49 15.24 15.26
C THR A 71 -21.67 16.36 15.89
N VAL A 72 -22.16 17.59 15.76
CA VAL A 72 -21.54 18.79 16.33
C VAL A 72 -22.32 19.15 17.59
N THR A 73 -21.63 19.27 18.72
CA THR A 73 -22.20 19.81 19.96
C THR A 73 -22.28 21.33 19.88
N GLU A 74 -23.15 21.93 20.68
CA GLU A 74 -23.20 23.40 20.77
C GLU A 74 -21.92 23.94 21.42
N ASP A 75 -21.41 25.05 20.88
CA ASP A 75 -20.36 25.87 21.47
C ASP A 75 -20.88 27.31 21.54
N HIS A 76 -20.81 27.93 22.71
CA HIS A 76 -21.33 29.29 22.91
C HIS A 76 -20.31 30.39 22.60
N GLY A 77 -19.08 30.01 22.21
CA GLY A 77 -17.97 30.95 22.05
C GLY A 77 -17.50 31.45 23.42
N SER A 78 -16.21 31.31 23.71
CA SER A 78 -15.69 31.58 25.07
C SER A 78 -14.94 32.90 25.21
N THR A 79 -14.67 33.58 24.08
CA THR A 79 -13.85 34.80 24.03
C THR A 79 -14.41 35.88 23.10
N PHE A 80 -13.93 37.12 23.25
CA PHE A 80 -14.39 38.25 22.44
C PHE A 80 -13.99 38.06 20.97
N GLY A 81 -14.99 37.95 20.08
CA GLY A 81 -14.81 37.69 18.65
C GLY A 81 -15.04 36.23 18.25
N ASP A 82 -15.25 35.34 19.22
CA ASP A 82 -15.58 33.93 19.00
C ASP A 82 -17.08 33.80 18.66
N LEU A 83 -17.36 33.45 17.41
CA LEU A 83 -18.72 33.20 16.95
C LEU A 83 -19.01 31.71 17.19
N GLY A 84 -19.56 31.41 18.37
CA GLY A 84 -20.01 30.06 18.72
C GLY A 84 -20.95 29.45 17.67
N HIS A 85 -21.28 28.17 17.84
CA HIS A 85 -22.10 27.43 16.90
C HIS A 85 -23.18 26.58 17.59
N SER A 86 -24.36 26.52 16.97
CA SER A 86 -25.45 25.64 17.41
C SER A 86 -25.11 24.17 17.17
N ALA A 87 -25.61 23.28 18.04
CA ALA A 87 -25.55 21.84 17.82
C ALA A 87 -26.20 21.43 16.48
N GLY A 88 -25.72 20.35 15.87
CA GLY A 88 -26.29 19.83 14.63
C GLY A 88 -25.75 18.47 14.22
N GLN A 89 -26.52 17.75 13.42
CA GLN A 89 -26.12 16.45 12.87
C GLN A 89 -26.28 16.42 11.35
N ALA A 90 -25.40 15.70 10.67
CA ALA A 90 -25.51 15.46 9.24
C ALA A 90 -24.92 14.09 8.87
N THR A 91 -25.58 13.40 7.95
CA THR A 91 -25.05 12.18 7.34
C THR A 91 -24.99 12.40 5.84
N ARG A 92 -23.83 12.15 5.24
CA ARG A 92 -23.62 12.21 3.79
C ARG A 92 -22.86 10.97 3.34
N CYS A 93 -23.13 10.55 2.11
CA CYS A 93 -22.49 9.38 1.54
C CYS A 93 -21.77 9.76 0.25
N TYR A 94 -20.60 9.17 0.05
CA TYR A 94 -19.71 9.49 -1.04
C TYR A 94 -19.23 8.22 -1.70
N ARG A 95 -19.14 8.24 -3.04
CA ARG A 95 -18.51 7.20 -3.83
C ARG A 95 -17.14 7.68 -4.28
N TYR A 96 -16.10 7.02 -3.77
CA TYR A 96 -14.71 7.21 -4.18
C TYR A 96 -14.38 6.29 -5.35
N ARG A 97 -13.69 6.84 -6.34
CA ARG A 97 -13.11 6.09 -7.46
C ARG A 97 -11.61 6.27 -7.43
N LEU A 98 -10.90 5.15 -7.36
CA LEU A 98 -9.45 5.09 -7.30
C LEU A 98 -8.93 4.34 -8.52
N GLU A 99 -7.96 4.96 -9.20
CA GLU A 99 -7.25 4.38 -10.33
C GLU A 99 -5.74 4.40 -10.04
N LEU A 100 -5.01 3.47 -10.64
CA LEU A 100 -3.56 3.42 -10.50
C LEU A 100 -2.92 4.67 -11.12
N HIS A 101 -2.02 5.33 -10.37
CA HIS A 101 -1.31 6.56 -10.75
C HIS A 101 -2.20 7.76 -11.10
N ARG A 102 -3.47 7.78 -10.64
CA ARG A 102 -4.35 8.93 -10.80
C ARG A 102 -4.79 9.48 -9.45
N ALA A 103 -5.17 10.75 -9.46
CA ALA A 103 -5.80 11.38 -8.32
C ALA A 103 -7.14 10.68 -8.02
N THR A 104 -7.42 10.49 -6.75
CA THR A 104 -8.70 9.99 -6.28
C THR A 104 -9.78 11.02 -6.61
N SER A 105 -10.96 10.53 -7.02
CA SER A 105 -12.13 11.38 -7.20
C SER A 105 -13.28 10.84 -6.35
N HIS A 106 -14.12 11.75 -5.85
CA HIS A 106 -15.35 11.37 -5.17
C HIS A 106 -16.56 12.08 -5.77
N GLN A 107 -17.72 11.49 -5.55
CA GLN A 107 -19.01 12.13 -5.79
C GLN A 107 -19.94 11.83 -4.62
N GLU A 108 -20.80 12.78 -4.26
CA GLU A 108 -21.88 12.48 -3.32
C GLU A 108 -22.89 11.51 -3.95
N ILE A 109 -23.43 10.61 -3.12
CA ILE A 109 -24.47 9.65 -3.47
C ILE A 109 -25.54 9.64 -2.38
N ASP A 110 -26.73 9.14 -2.72
CA ASP A 110 -27.73 8.82 -1.72
C ASP A 110 -27.20 7.76 -0.77
N CYS A 111 -27.44 7.94 0.53
CA CYS A 111 -27.00 6.99 1.53
C CYS A 111 -27.77 5.67 1.42
N PRO A 112 -27.11 4.55 1.10
CA PRO A 112 -27.72 3.23 1.10
C PRO A 112 -28.34 2.92 2.47
N ALA A 113 -29.52 2.31 2.46
CA ALA A 113 -30.22 1.87 3.66
C ALA A 113 -29.55 0.60 4.24
N VAL A 114 -28.35 0.76 4.79
CA VAL A 114 -27.57 -0.32 5.41
C VAL A 114 -27.46 -0.04 6.91
N ALA A 115 -28.13 -0.86 7.71
CA ALA A 115 -28.15 -0.75 9.16
C ALA A 115 -26.76 -1.02 9.77
N THR A 116 -26.15 -2.13 9.34
CA THR A 116 -24.79 -2.53 9.76
C THR A 116 -23.96 -2.77 8.51
N PRO A 117 -23.04 -1.86 8.17
CA PRO A 117 -22.15 -2.05 7.03
C PRO A 117 -21.26 -3.29 7.21
N PRO A 118 -20.93 -4.02 6.13
CA PRO A 118 -19.96 -5.09 6.19
C PRO A 118 -18.60 -4.52 6.62
N MET A 119 -17.82 -5.31 7.38
CA MET A 119 -16.48 -4.90 7.79
C MET A 119 -15.46 -5.36 6.73
N PRO A 120 -14.72 -4.44 6.09
CA PRO A 120 -13.72 -4.83 5.11
C PRO A 120 -12.52 -5.52 5.77
N THR A 121 -11.94 -6.49 5.08
CA THR A 121 -10.76 -7.23 5.53
C THR A 121 -9.55 -6.98 4.64
N ALA A 122 -8.40 -6.71 5.25
CA ALA A 122 -7.15 -6.56 4.51
C ALA A 122 -6.51 -7.94 4.31
N ALA A 123 -6.53 -8.45 3.09
CA ALA A 123 -5.72 -9.61 2.75
C ALA A 123 -4.23 -9.30 3.03
N PRO A 124 -3.44 -10.26 3.55
CA PRO A 124 -2.02 -10.06 3.76
C PRO A 124 -1.33 -9.63 2.47
N VAL A 125 -0.49 -8.61 2.57
CA VAL A 125 0.34 -8.17 1.46
C VAL A 125 1.44 -9.21 1.24
N PRO A 126 1.66 -9.71 0.00
CA PRO A 126 2.76 -10.62 -0.28
C PRO A 126 4.10 -9.98 0.10
N ALA A 127 4.95 -10.69 0.83
CA ALA A 127 6.25 -10.19 1.26
C ALA A 127 7.28 -11.31 1.15
N LEU A 128 8.56 -10.96 1.11
CA LEU A 128 9.60 -11.97 1.30
C LEU A 128 9.47 -12.61 2.69
N PRO A 129 9.82 -13.91 2.83
CA PRO A 129 9.88 -14.55 4.14
C PRO A 129 10.84 -13.81 5.09
N ASP A 130 10.54 -13.77 6.39
CA ASP A 130 11.39 -13.13 7.40
C ASP A 130 12.83 -13.67 7.42
N ASP A 131 13.01 -14.94 7.01
CA ASP A 131 14.30 -15.62 6.91
C ASP A 131 14.92 -15.56 5.50
N ALA A 132 14.39 -14.74 4.58
CA ALA A 132 14.85 -14.63 3.20
C ALA A 132 16.36 -14.40 3.08
N ARG A 133 16.93 -13.52 3.92
CA ARG A 133 18.39 -13.29 3.95
C ARG A 133 19.18 -14.54 4.28
N ALA A 134 18.72 -15.33 5.25
CA ALA A 134 19.38 -16.57 5.64
C ALA A 134 19.26 -17.63 4.54
N ARG A 135 18.08 -17.77 3.92
CA ARG A 135 17.84 -18.68 2.79
C ARG A 135 18.72 -18.34 1.59
N LEU A 136 18.77 -17.07 1.20
CA LEU A 136 19.57 -16.62 0.07
C LEU A 136 21.07 -16.79 0.35
N THR A 137 21.51 -16.50 1.57
CA THR A 137 22.90 -16.77 2.00
C THR A 137 23.23 -18.26 1.89
N ALA A 138 22.35 -19.15 2.34
CA ALA A 138 22.57 -20.59 2.26
C ALA A 138 22.62 -21.09 0.81
N ALA A 139 21.71 -20.62 -0.04
CA ALA A 139 21.72 -20.92 -1.47
C ALA A 139 23.02 -20.45 -2.14
N LEU A 140 23.44 -19.21 -1.87
CA LEU A 140 24.68 -18.66 -2.40
C LEU A 140 25.91 -19.42 -1.90
N ARG A 141 25.96 -19.92 -0.67
CA ARG A 141 27.13 -20.66 -0.13
C ARG A 141 27.42 -21.94 -0.90
N THR A 142 26.42 -22.67 -1.35
CA THR A 142 26.59 -23.99 -1.98
C THR A 142 26.50 -23.94 -3.50
N ALA A 143 25.93 -22.86 -4.06
CA ALA A 143 25.79 -22.69 -5.50
C ALA A 143 27.14 -22.62 -6.23
N THR A 144 27.13 -23.08 -7.48
CA THR A 144 28.14 -22.83 -8.51
C THR A 144 27.50 -21.95 -9.59
N PRO A 145 28.27 -21.38 -10.54
CA PRO A 145 27.70 -20.61 -11.64
C PRO A 145 26.59 -21.36 -12.40
N SER A 146 26.72 -22.68 -12.57
CA SER A 146 25.75 -23.50 -13.29
C SER A 146 24.52 -23.91 -12.46
N THR A 147 24.59 -23.86 -11.13
CA THR A 147 23.48 -24.28 -10.25
C THR A 147 22.77 -23.12 -9.55
N LEU A 148 23.30 -21.90 -9.65
CA LEU A 148 22.82 -20.71 -8.96
C LEU A 148 21.31 -20.47 -9.14
N ALA A 149 20.84 -20.38 -10.38
CA ALA A 149 19.43 -20.10 -10.67
C ALA A 149 18.50 -21.15 -10.04
N GLY A 150 18.85 -22.44 -10.15
CA GLY A 150 18.09 -23.53 -9.55
C GLY A 150 18.12 -23.53 -8.02
N ALA A 151 19.28 -23.26 -7.42
CA ALA A 151 19.45 -23.22 -5.97
C ALA A 151 18.65 -22.06 -5.33
N VAL A 152 18.69 -20.87 -5.94
CA VAL A 152 17.93 -19.71 -5.45
C VAL A 152 16.43 -19.94 -5.67
N ARG A 153 16.01 -20.46 -6.83
CA ARG A 153 14.59 -20.76 -7.08
C ARG A 153 14.04 -21.83 -6.13
N ALA A 154 14.84 -22.82 -5.75
CA ALA A 154 14.45 -23.83 -4.77
C ALA A 154 14.29 -23.24 -3.35
N ALA A 155 15.08 -22.22 -3.00
CA ALA A 155 14.97 -21.51 -1.72
C ALA A 155 13.76 -20.57 -1.65
N PHE A 156 13.23 -20.13 -2.80
CA PHE A 156 12.08 -19.25 -2.95
C PHE A 156 11.05 -19.82 -3.94
N PRO A 157 10.31 -20.88 -3.54
CA PRO A 157 9.33 -21.55 -4.39
C PRO A 157 8.04 -20.73 -4.60
N GLU A 158 7.83 -19.67 -3.83
CA GLU A 158 6.62 -18.85 -3.86
C GLU A 158 6.44 -18.16 -5.22
N ARG A 159 5.26 -18.30 -5.84
CA ARG A 159 5.01 -17.80 -7.20
C ARG A 159 5.04 -16.27 -7.32
N HIS A 160 4.76 -15.56 -6.24
CA HIS A 160 4.78 -14.09 -6.19
C HIS A 160 6.20 -13.53 -6.01
N VAL A 161 7.19 -14.39 -5.72
CA VAL A 161 8.59 -14.01 -5.60
C VAL A 161 9.28 -14.17 -6.96
N THR A 162 9.90 -13.09 -7.42
CA THR A 162 10.79 -13.10 -8.58
C THR A 162 12.21 -13.42 -8.15
N VAL A 163 12.89 -14.19 -8.97
CA VAL A 163 14.29 -14.57 -8.79
C VAL A 163 15.04 -14.19 -10.05
N ASP A 164 16.06 -13.36 -9.92
CA ASP A 164 17.01 -13.05 -10.97
C ASP A 164 18.43 -13.38 -10.49
N THR A 165 19.24 -13.99 -11.34
CA THR A 165 20.58 -14.46 -10.97
C THR A 165 21.56 -14.27 -12.10
N ALA A 166 22.79 -13.91 -11.75
CA ALA A 166 23.85 -13.69 -12.71
C ALA A 166 25.21 -14.06 -12.13
N THR A 167 26.20 -14.23 -13.00
CA THR A 167 27.60 -14.32 -12.62
C THR A 167 28.32 -13.11 -13.21
N HIS A 168 29.06 -12.38 -12.38
CA HIS A 168 29.76 -11.16 -12.78
C HIS A 168 31.13 -11.11 -12.11
N GLU A 169 32.20 -10.99 -12.90
CA GLU A 169 33.58 -10.92 -12.39
C GLU A 169 33.96 -12.05 -11.40
N GLY A 170 33.44 -13.25 -11.64
CA GLY A 170 33.66 -14.41 -10.75
C GLY A 170 32.82 -14.40 -9.47
N ALA A 171 32.01 -13.37 -9.25
CA ALA A 171 31.01 -13.33 -8.19
C ALA A 171 29.67 -13.96 -8.65
N LEU A 172 28.95 -14.57 -7.70
CA LEU A 172 27.57 -15.00 -7.90
C LEU A 172 26.62 -13.94 -7.36
N VAL A 173 25.71 -13.46 -8.19
CA VAL A 173 24.77 -12.38 -7.86
C VAL A 173 23.37 -12.95 -7.91
N ALA A 174 22.58 -12.69 -6.87
CA ALA A 174 21.18 -13.08 -6.82
C ALA A 174 20.33 -11.95 -6.27
N ALA A 175 19.26 -11.63 -7.00
CA ALA A 175 18.21 -10.71 -6.59
C ALA A 175 16.91 -11.49 -6.41
N VAL A 176 16.27 -11.33 -5.26
CA VAL A 176 15.01 -11.99 -4.93
C VAL A 176 14.05 -10.93 -4.40
N GLY A 177 12.83 -10.87 -4.91
CA GLY A 177 11.91 -9.80 -4.52
C GLY A 177 10.45 -10.07 -4.82
N VAL A 178 9.60 -9.19 -4.31
CA VAL A 178 8.17 -9.12 -4.62
C VAL A 178 7.94 -7.82 -5.40
N PRO A 179 7.91 -7.85 -6.75
CA PRO A 179 7.89 -6.63 -7.56
C PRO A 179 6.70 -5.71 -7.24
N ALA A 180 5.54 -6.28 -6.95
CA ALA A 180 4.33 -5.52 -6.60
C ALA A 180 4.49 -4.70 -5.31
N GLU A 181 5.46 -5.04 -4.47
CA GLU A 181 5.70 -4.40 -3.17
C GLU A 181 7.00 -3.63 -3.04
N ARG A 182 7.83 -3.63 -4.10
CA ARG A 182 9.21 -3.08 -4.06
C ARG A 182 10.04 -3.68 -2.92
N ASP A 183 9.72 -4.91 -2.52
CA ASP A 183 10.53 -5.69 -1.59
C ASP A 183 11.62 -6.39 -2.40
N CYS A 184 12.88 -6.12 -2.08
CA CYS A 184 14.01 -6.65 -2.84
C CYS A 184 15.21 -6.95 -1.94
N LEU A 185 15.74 -8.16 -2.12
CA LEU A 185 16.95 -8.64 -1.48
C LEU A 185 17.97 -8.98 -2.55
N LEU A 186 19.04 -8.20 -2.59
CA LEU A 186 20.18 -8.39 -3.49
C LEU A 186 21.39 -8.84 -2.67
N MET A 187 21.97 -9.99 -3.05
CA MET A 187 23.15 -10.53 -2.39
C MET A 187 24.17 -11.03 -3.39
N VAL A 188 25.44 -10.83 -3.05
CA VAL A 188 26.59 -11.16 -3.90
C VAL A 188 27.53 -12.06 -3.12
N ARG A 189 27.89 -13.21 -3.68
CA ARG A 189 29.03 -14.01 -3.22
C ARG A 189 30.24 -13.68 -4.08
N THR A 190 31.18 -12.93 -3.51
CA THR A 190 32.46 -12.56 -4.16
C THR A 190 33.28 -13.81 -4.53
N ALA A 191 34.26 -13.63 -5.43
CA ALA A 191 35.20 -14.70 -5.78
C ALA A 191 36.01 -15.21 -4.57
N GLY A 192 36.22 -14.37 -3.55
CA GLY A 192 36.84 -14.75 -2.27
C GLY A 192 35.91 -15.52 -1.32
N GLY A 193 34.66 -15.77 -1.72
CA GLY A 193 33.67 -16.53 -0.94
C GLY A 193 32.92 -15.70 0.11
N ALA A 194 33.28 -14.43 0.30
CA ALA A 194 32.51 -13.53 1.15
C ALA A 194 31.14 -13.24 0.53
N ILE A 195 30.09 -13.22 1.35
CA ILE A 195 28.72 -12.88 0.93
C ILE A 195 28.36 -11.51 1.49
N GLU A 196 27.98 -10.61 0.61
CA GLU A 196 27.63 -9.24 0.92
C GLU A 196 26.28 -8.84 0.32
N SER A 197 25.75 -7.73 0.81
CA SER A 197 24.47 -7.16 0.41
C SER A 197 24.76 -5.74 -0.05
N PRO A 198 25.01 -5.51 -1.35
CA PRO A 198 25.30 -4.17 -1.84
C PRO A 198 24.10 -3.25 -1.59
N GLY A 199 24.38 -2.00 -1.23
CA GLY A 199 23.36 -0.96 -1.16
C GLY A 199 22.93 -0.54 -2.56
N TYR A 200 21.68 -0.17 -2.72
CA TYR A 200 21.12 0.41 -3.93
C TYR A 200 20.06 1.45 -3.55
N ASP A 201 19.75 2.38 -4.46
CA ASP A 201 18.71 3.37 -4.22
C ASP A 201 17.32 2.70 -4.39
N PRO A 202 16.42 2.75 -3.38
CA PRO A 202 15.06 2.23 -3.50
C PRO A 202 14.27 2.81 -4.68
N VAL A 203 14.60 4.01 -5.16
CA VAL A 203 13.99 4.63 -6.34
C VAL A 203 14.18 3.75 -7.60
N TRP A 204 15.24 2.94 -7.68
CA TRP A 204 15.46 2.06 -8.84
C TRP A 204 14.54 0.82 -8.89
N LEU A 205 13.76 0.60 -7.83
CA LEU A 205 12.73 -0.43 -7.77
C LEU A 205 11.38 0.02 -8.34
N GLU A 206 11.28 1.27 -8.82
CA GLU A 206 10.05 1.81 -9.41
C GLU A 206 9.62 1.03 -10.67
N PRO A 207 8.30 0.81 -10.89
CA PRO A 207 7.80 0.17 -12.10
C PRO A 207 8.22 0.92 -13.37
N GLY A 208 8.88 0.23 -14.30
CA GLY A 208 9.36 0.80 -15.56
C GLY A 208 10.87 1.12 -15.60
N GLU A 209 11.58 0.97 -14.48
CA GLU A 209 13.04 1.07 -14.43
C GLU A 209 13.72 -0.32 -14.50
N THR A 210 14.39 -0.72 -13.40
CA THR A 210 15.17 -1.96 -13.29
C THR A 210 14.43 -3.03 -12.47
N GLY A 211 13.65 -2.60 -11.47
CA GLY A 211 12.98 -3.50 -10.54
C GLY A 211 13.97 -4.30 -9.68
N CYS A 212 13.47 -5.32 -8.98
CA CYS A 212 14.36 -6.22 -8.23
C CYS A 212 15.10 -7.17 -9.18
N GLY A 213 16.34 -6.83 -9.51
CA GLY A 213 17.17 -7.59 -10.45
C GLY A 213 18.66 -7.44 -10.19
N THR A 214 19.45 -8.33 -10.77
CA THR A 214 20.92 -8.33 -10.68
C THR A 214 21.56 -7.13 -11.40
N GLY A 215 20.81 -6.47 -12.30
CA GLY A 215 21.20 -5.20 -12.92
C GLY A 215 21.51 -4.09 -11.92
N LEU A 216 20.87 -4.09 -10.73
CA LEU A 216 21.15 -3.16 -9.64
C LEU A 216 22.61 -3.22 -9.14
N TYR A 217 23.29 -4.36 -9.36
CA TYR A 217 24.70 -4.54 -9.03
C TYR A 217 25.61 -4.48 -10.27
N ILE A 218 25.20 -5.13 -11.36
CA ILE A 218 26.05 -5.32 -12.54
C ILE A 218 26.14 -4.04 -13.39
N SER A 219 25.04 -3.30 -13.47
CA SER A 219 24.92 -2.09 -14.30
C SER A 219 24.02 -1.07 -13.58
N PRO A 220 24.42 -0.57 -12.39
CA PRO A 220 23.58 0.34 -11.62
C PRO A 220 23.29 1.63 -12.42
N PRO A 221 22.05 2.16 -12.36
CA PRO A 221 21.72 3.47 -12.91
C PRO A 221 22.66 4.56 -12.36
N ARG A 222 22.97 5.58 -13.19
CA ARG A 222 23.85 6.71 -12.83
C ARG A 222 23.08 8.00 -12.71
#